data_AF-A0A0L8AJ79-F1
#
_entry.id   AF-A0A0L8AJ79-F1
#
_cell.length_a   1.000
_cell.length_b   1.000
_cell.length_c   1.000
_cell.angle_alpha   90.00
_cell.angle_beta   90.00
_cell.angle_gamma   90.00
#
_symmetry.space_group_name_H-M   'P 1'
#
loop_
_entity.id
_entity.type
_entity.pdbx_description
1 polymer ?
#
loop_
_entity_poly.entity_id
_entity_poly.type
_entity_poly.pdbx_seq_one_letter_code
_entity_poly.pdbx_strand_id
1 'polypeptide(L)' 'MEKRVKFDFEIYFSNGGSLKGEDFRLDIEGDSISDEALADYIVEDMRLLMVGEVRILRKEIFEEAHKRK' A
#
# COMPACT_ATOMS: atom_id res chain seq x y z
N MET A 1 -10.09 3.14 17.60
CA MET A 1 -8.71 3.55 17.31
C MET A 1 -8.54 3.33 15.82
N GLU A 2 -8.15 4.35 15.08
CA GLU A 2 -7.86 4.21 13.65
C GLU A 2 -6.48 3.56 13.54
N LYS A 3 -6.40 2.41 12.85
CA LYS A 3 -5.15 1.69 12.60
C LYS A 3 -4.64 2.06 11.23
N ARG A 4 -3.32 2.16 11.13
CA ARG A 4 -2.62 2.44 9.88
C ARG A 4 -1.67 1.31 9.58
N VAL A 5 -1.46 1.10 8.29
CA VAL A 5 -0.41 0.25 7.78
C VAL A 5 0.60 1.12 7.06
N LYS A 6 1.88 0.96 7.41
CA LYS A 6 3.02 1.53 6.70
C LYS A 6 3.74 0.42 5.96
N PHE A 7 4.08 0.65 4.71
CA PHE A 7 4.77 -0.33 3.88
C PHE A 7 5.46 0.35 2.71
N ASP A 8 6.40 -0.36 2.09
CA ASP A 8 6.95 0.02 0.79
C ASP A 8 6.38 -0.90 -0.27
N PHE A 9 6.38 -0.43 -1.51
CA PHE A 9 5.94 -1.24 -2.63
C PHE A 9 6.83 -1.06 -3.84
N GLU A 10 6.92 -2.12 -4.64
CA GLU A 10 7.51 -2.12 -5.97
C GLU A 10 6.48 -2.70 -6.95
N ILE A 11 6.17 -1.94 -7.99
CA ILE A 11 5.28 -2.34 -9.08
C ILE A 11 6.11 -2.46 -10.34
N TYR A 12 6.01 -3.61 -11.02
CA TYR A 12 6.59 -3.84 -12.33
C TYR A 12 5.49 -3.92 -13.36
N PHE A 13 5.61 -3.12 -14.43
CA PHE A 13 4.59 -3.09 -15.47
C PHE A 13 4.92 -4.07 -16.59
N SER A 14 3.89 -4.72 -17.15
CA SER A 14 4.03 -5.68 -18.23
C SER A 14 4.48 -5.05 -19.55
N ASN A 15 4.35 -3.72 -19.69
CA ASN A 15 4.87 -2.94 -20.81
C ASN A 15 6.28 -2.34 -20.55
N GLY A 16 6.93 -2.75 -19.46
CA GLY A 16 8.24 -2.27 -19.06
C GLY A 16 8.19 -1.03 -18.17
N GLY A 17 9.23 -0.88 -17.35
CA GLY A 17 9.31 0.15 -16.31
C GLY A 17 8.78 -0.32 -14.95
N SER A 18 8.95 0.52 -13.94
CA SER A 18 8.52 0.24 -12.58
C SER A 18 8.14 1.51 -11.81
N LEU A 19 7.37 1.33 -10.75
CA LEU A 19 7.04 2.36 -9.76
C LEU A 19 7.42 1.84 -8.38
N LYS A 20 8.05 2.70 -7.57
CA LYS A 20 8.42 2.40 -6.19
C LYS A 20 7.88 3.47 -5.25
N GLY A 21 7.31 3.03 -4.13
CA GLY A 21 6.94 3.89 -3.01
C GLY A 21 7.62 3.42 -1.74
N GLU A 22 8.01 4.38 -0.88
CA GLU A 22 8.67 4.11 0.40
C GLU A 22 7.91 4.77 1.55
N ASP A 23 7.86 4.09 2.71
CA ASP A 23 7.13 4.53 3.91
C ASP A 23 5.67 4.96 3.64
N PHE A 24 5.02 4.34 2.65
CA PHE A 24 3.65 4.65 2.26
C PHE A 24 2.66 4.25 3.35
N ARG A 25 1.61 5.03 3.56
CA ARG A 25 0.65 4.83 4.66
C ARG A 25 -0.79 4.80 4.18
N LEU A 26 -1.54 3.81 4.64
CA LEU A 26 -2.98 3.71 4.44
C LEU A 26 -3.68 3.51 5.79
N ASP A 27 -4.87 4.11 5.92
CA ASP A 27 -5.81 3.77 6.98
C ASP A 27 -6.43 2.40 6.67
N ILE A 28 -6.57 1.55 7.68
CA ILE A 28 -7.20 0.23 7.54
C ILE A 28 -8.33 0.03 8.53
N GLU A 29 -9.36 -0.67 8.11
CA GLU A 29 -10.40 -1.16 9.01
C GLU A 29 -9.93 -2.46 9.67
N GLY A 30 -10.06 -2.54 10.99
CA GLY A 30 -9.65 -3.71 11.77
C GLY A 30 -8.14 -3.79 12.06
N ASP A 31 -7.67 -4.99 12.38
CA ASP A 31 -6.35 -5.21 12.99
C ASP A 31 -5.28 -5.72 12.02
N SER A 32 -5.67 -6.09 10.80
CA SER A 32 -4.79 -6.72 9.81
C SER A 32 -5.28 -6.49 8.39
N ILE A 33 -4.34 -6.48 7.45
CA ILE A 33 -4.61 -6.44 6.01
C ILE A 33 -3.59 -7.32 5.27
N SER A 34 -4.02 -8.01 4.21
CA SER A 34 -3.13 -8.85 3.40
C SER A 34 -2.32 -8.01 2.40
N ASP A 35 -1.23 -8.58 1.89
CA ASP A 35 -0.39 -7.88 0.91
C ASP A 35 -1.11 -7.74 -0.44
N GLU A 36 -1.96 -8.71 -0.79
CA GLU A 36 -2.80 -8.67 -1.99
C GLU A 36 -3.81 -7.52 -1.91
N ALA A 37 -4.48 -7.35 -0.77
CA ALA A 37 -5.43 -6.25 -0.57
C ALA A 37 -4.73 -4.88 -0.63
N LEU A 38 -3.49 -4.77 -0.13
CA LEU A 38 -2.70 -3.54 -0.27
C LEU A 38 -2.30 -3.29 -1.71
N ALA A 39 -1.89 -4.33 -2.44
CA ALA A 39 -1.57 -4.22 -3.86
C ALA A 39 -2.79 -3.74 -4.66
N ASP A 40 -3.96 -4.33 -4.41
CA ASP A 40 -5.22 -3.95 -5.07
C ASP A 40 -5.55 -2.48 -4.80
N TYR A 41 -5.48 -2.02 -3.55
CA TYR A 41 -5.72 -0.63 -3.21
C TYR A 41 -4.80 0.34 -3.94
N ILE A 42 -3.50 0.05 -4.01
CA ILE A 42 -2.53 0.93 -4.71
C ILE A 42 -2.89 1.01 -6.19
N VAL A 43 -3.16 -0.13 -6.83
CA VAL A 43 -3.45 -0.20 -8.26
C VAL A 43 -4.75 0.52 -8.59
N GLU A 44 -5.80 0.31 -7.80
CA GLU A 44 -7.11 0.94 -7.99
C GLU A 44 -7.07 2.45 -7.74
N ASP A 45 -6.53 2.90 -6.60
CA ASP A 45 -6.53 4.32 -6.22
C ASP A 45 -5.64 5.17 -7.14
N MET A 46 -4.48 4.63 -7.52
CA MET A 46 -3.56 5.31 -8.45
C MET A 46 -3.97 5.13 -9.91
N ARG A 47 -5.01 4.32 -10.20
CA ARG A 47 -5.53 4.03 -11.55
C ARG A 47 -4.44 3.52 -12.50
N LEU A 48 -3.60 2.63 -12.00
CA LEU A 48 -2.47 2.09 -12.77
C LEU A 48 -2.95 1.08 -13.81
N LEU A 49 -2.34 1.11 -14.99
CA LEU A 49 -2.61 0.19 -16.08
C LEU A 49 -1.40 -0.71 -16.33
N MET A 50 -1.64 -1.90 -16.90
CA MET A 50 -0.60 -2.85 -17.29
C MET A 50 0.30 -3.31 -16.11
N VAL A 51 -0.27 -3.42 -14.91
CA VAL A 51 0.43 -3.94 -13.73
C VAL A 51 0.71 -5.42 -13.94
N GLY A 52 1.98 -5.82 -13.80
CA GLY A 52 2.42 -7.22 -13.94
C GLY A 52 2.67 -7.89 -12.59
N GLU A 53 3.55 -7.30 -11.78
CA GLU A 53 3.88 -7.80 -10.44
C GLU A 53 3.84 -6.63 -9.45
N VAL A 54 3.27 -6.89 -8.26
CA VAL A 54 3.31 -5.98 -7.11
C VAL A 54 3.98 -6.70 -5.95
N ARG A 55 4.94 -6.04 -5.31
CA ARG A 55 5.59 -6.53 -4.09
C ARG A 55 5.35 -5.55 -2.97
N ILE A 56 4.82 -6.05 -1.86
CA ILE A 56 4.72 -5.32 -0.60
C ILE A 56 5.92 -5.68 0.26
N LEU A 57 6.57 -4.67 0.82
CA LEU A 57 7.81 -4.80 1.60
C LEU A 57 7.68 -4.02 2.91
N ARG A 58 8.42 -4.46 3.93
CA ARG A 58 8.52 -3.80 5.26
C ARG A 58 7.15 -3.35 5.83
N LYS A 59 6.11 -4.18 5.64
CA LYS A 59 4.76 -3.92 6.15
C LYS A 59 4.74 -3.91 7.67
N GLU A 60 4.18 -2.85 8.24
CA GLU A 60 4.02 -2.64 9.67
C GLU A 60 2.65 -2.02 9.94
N ILE A 61 1.88 -2.62 10.86
CA ILE A 61 0.60 -2.05 11.32
C ILE A 61 0.81 -1.42 12.69
N PHE A 62 0.34 -0.19 12.85
CA PHE A 62 0.49 0.58 14.07
C PHE A 62 -0.74 1.45 14.33
N GLU A 63 -0.93 1.82 15.59
CA GLU A 63 -1.96 2.77 16.00
C GLU A 63 -1.40 4.19 15.90
N GLU A 64 -2.10 5.08 15.20
CA GLU A 64 -1.72 6.49 15.12
C GLU A 64 -2.93 7.37 15.46
N ALA A 65 -2.81 8.20 16.49
CA ALA A 65 -3.87 9.17 16.79
C ALA A 65 -3.95 10.20 15.65
N HIS A 66 -5.14 10.38 15.06
CA HIS A 66 -5.33 11.39 14.02
C HIS A 66 -4.96 12.76 14.55
N LYS A 67 -4.12 13.48 13.80
CA LYS A 67 -3.90 14.92 14.00
C LYS A 67 -5.15 15.68 13.52
N ARG A 68 -6.30 15.50 14.16
CA ARG A 68 -7.40 16.45 14.03
C ARG A 68 -7.08 17.63 14.95
N LYS A 69 -6.48 18.67 14.37
CA LYS A 69 -6.59 20.04 14.90
C LYS A 69 -7.79 20.70 14.24
#